data_AF-A0A318CKT9-F1
#
_entry.id   AF-A0A318CKT9-F1
#
_cell.length_a   1.000
_cell.length_b   1.000
_cell.length_c   1.000
_cell.angle_alpha   90.00
_cell.angle_beta   90.00
_cell.angle_gamma   90.00
#
_symmetry.space_group_name_H-M   'P 1'
#
loop_
_entity.id
_entity.type
_entity.pdbx_description
1 polymer ?
#
loop_
_entity_poly.entity_id
_entity_poly.type
_entity_poly.pdbx_seq_one_letter_code
_entity_poly.pdbx_strand_id
1 'polypeptide(L)'
;MREKMEQVEIDRIAKTFFALFLEQSALPDIAARCCKLGRSILISDIDENPSYWLVPAACNQRLVGFIRLGLEGKLMAYGRFGQGPQLSDLPLLSFLSEEVAGREIRRSFGSDYGELTPPKLVHDGPVDRITWLSRGRSGDGKKVLLFWSFGTTYLRTEPVQRSSSS
;
A
#
# COMPACT_ATOMS: atom_id res chain seq x y z
N MET A 1 -0.82 24.39 7.94
CA MET A 1 -0.32 23.00 7.74
C MET A 1 -0.76 22.18 8.94
N ARG A 2 -1.48 21.06 8.76
CA ARG A 2 -1.74 20.13 9.87
C ARG A 2 -0.52 19.23 10.03
N GLU A 3 -0.06 19.06 11.25
CA GLU A 3 1.14 18.29 11.58
C GLU A 3 0.86 16.79 11.37
N LYS A 4 1.70 16.13 10.58
CA LYS A 4 1.60 14.70 10.32
C LYS A 4 2.11 13.95 11.55
N MET A 5 1.32 13.01 12.07
CA MET A 5 1.77 12.18 13.18
C MET A 5 2.95 11.30 12.80
N GLU A 6 3.81 11.04 13.78
CA GLU A 6 4.90 10.09 13.64
C GLU A 6 4.39 8.65 13.65
N GLN A 7 5.13 7.77 12.97
CA GLN A 7 4.82 6.35 12.86
C GLN A 7 4.60 5.67 14.23
N VAL A 8 5.41 6.00 15.23
CA VAL A 8 5.31 5.40 16.58
C VAL A 8 3.95 5.70 17.22
N GLU A 9 3.44 6.92 17.01
CA GLU A 9 2.13 7.31 17.55
C GLU A 9 0.99 6.64 16.79
N ILE A 10 1.10 6.54 15.46
CA ILE A 10 0.16 5.80 14.62
C ILE A 10 0.10 4.33 15.02
N ASP A 11 1.23 3.68 15.27
CA ASP A 11 1.28 2.29 15.74
C ASP A 11 0.60 2.14 17.12
N ARG A 12 0.72 3.14 18.00
CA ARG A 12 0.02 3.16 19.30
C ARG A 12 -1.49 3.30 19.12
N ILE A 13 -1.94 4.22 18.27
CA ILE A 13 -3.35 4.45 18.00
C ILE A 13 -3.97 3.22 17.32
N ALA A 14 -3.29 2.62 16.35
CA ALA A 14 -3.81 1.43 15.67
C ALA A 14 -4.08 0.27 16.63
N LYS A 15 -3.26 0.11 17.69
CA LYS A 15 -3.48 -0.90 18.73
C LYS A 15 -4.80 -0.71 19.48
N THR A 16 -5.28 0.52 19.68
CA THR A 16 -6.57 0.76 20.36
C THR A 16 -7.75 0.32 19.49
N PHE A 17 -7.62 0.40 18.17
CA PHE A 17 -8.63 -0.04 17.22
C PHE A 17 -8.51 -1.52 16.83
N PHE A 18 -7.44 -2.20 17.25
CA PHE A 18 -7.19 -3.58 16.83
C PHE A 18 -8.23 -4.57 17.39
N ALA A 19 -8.63 -4.40 18.65
CA ALA A 19 -9.70 -5.22 19.23
C ALA A 19 -11.02 -5.05 18.47
N LEU A 20 -11.38 -3.79 18.15
CA LEU A 20 -12.56 -3.47 17.34
C LEU A 20 -12.50 -4.13 15.96
N PHE A 21 -11.34 -4.10 15.31
CA PHE A 21 -11.11 -4.79 14.05
C PHE A 21 -11.36 -6.30 14.21
N LEU A 22 -10.79 -6.97 15.21
CA LEU A 22 -10.94 -8.41 15.41
C LEU A 22 -12.41 -8.81 15.63
N GLU A 23 -13.16 -8.02 16.40
CA GLU A 23 -14.58 -8.26 16.67
C GLU A 23 -15.45 -8.10 15.42
N GLN A 24 -15.18 -7.10 14.57
CA GLN A 24 -16.06 -6.75 13.44
C GLN A 24 -15.63 -7.36 12.10
N SER A 25 -14.41 -7.87 11.99
CA SER A 25 -13.87 -8.38 10.71
C SER A 25 -14.36 -9.79 10.35
N ALA A 26 -15.17 -10.44 11.19
CA ALA A 26 -15.69 -11.80 10.96
C ALA A 26 -14.58 -12.77 10.50
N LEU A 27 -13.36 -12.60 11.04
CA LEU A 27 -12.23 -13.46 10.73
C LEU A 27 -12.52 -14.85 11.27
N PRO A 28 -12.09 -15.93 10.57
CA PRO A 28 -12.12 -17.26 11.15
C PRO A 28 -11.41 -17.27 12.51
N ASP A 29 -11.94 -17.98 13.51
CA ASP A 29 -11.44 -17.96 14.90
C ASP A 29 -9.92 -18.17 15.00
N ILE A 30 -9.38 -19.06 14.17
CA ILE A 30 -7.93 -19.32 14.11
C ILE A 30 -7.20 -18.04 13.69
N ALA A 31 -7.65 -17.38 12.63
CA ALA A 31 -7.08 -16.13 12.13
C ALA A 31 -7.18 -15.02 13.19
N ALA A 32 -8.33 -14.89 13.87
CA ALA A 32 -8.51 -13.89 14.92
C ALA A 32 -7.51 -14.06 16.08
N ARG A 33 -7.21 -15.30 16.49
CA ARG A 33 -6.28 -15.61 17.60
C ARG A 33 -4.81 -15.38 17.27
N CYS A 34 -4.41 -15.59 16.01
CA CYS A 34 -3.02 -15.42 15.55
C CYS A 34 -2.75 -14.07 14.88
N CYS A 35 -3.78 -13.25 14.66
CA CYS A 35 -3.66 -11.98 13.97
C CYS A 35 -2.81 -11.00 14.77
N LYS A 36 -1.92 -10.29 14.09
CA LYS A 36 -1.08 -9.23 14.64
C LYS A 36 -1.08 -8.04 13.70
N LEU A 37 -0.96 -6.85 14.28
CA LEU A 37 -0.64 -5.66 13.50
C LEU A 37 0.80 -5.74 13.00
N GLY A 38 0.98 -5.45 11.72
CA GLY A 38 2.27 -5.12 11.14
C GLY A 38 2.63 -3.66 11.39
N ARG A 39 3.81 -3.28 10.89
CA ARG A 39 4.31 -1.92 10.95
C ARG A 39 3.42 -0.98 10.11
N SER A 40 3.06 0.19 10.62
CA SER A 40 2.35 1.21 9.85
C SER A 40 3.15 1.68 8.63
N ILE A 41 2.45 2.00 7.55
CA ILE A 41 3.02 2.45 6.29
C ILE A 41 2.31 3.74 5.91
N LEU A 42 3.07 4.79 5.65
CA LEU A 42 2.50 6.00 5.08
C LEU A 42 2.22 5.75 3.61
N ILE A 43 0.96 5.95 3.22
CA ILE A 43 0.53 5.91 1.83
C ILE A 43 0.46 7.34 1.31
N SER A 44 1.04 7.55 0.14
CA SER A 44 0.92 8.79 -0.62
C SER A 44 0.00 8.61 -1.83
N ASP A 45 -0.38 9.71 -2.47
CA ASP A 45 -0.92 9.67 -3.83
C ASP A 45 0.21 9.43 -4.87
N ILE A 46 -0.17 9.36 -6.15
CA ILE A 46 0.77 9.17 -7.26
C ILE A 46 1.73 10.35 -7.47
N ASP A 47 1.42 11.52 -6.91
CA ASP A 47 2.24 12.74 -6.93
C ASP A 47 3.14 12.84 -5.68
N GLU A 48 3.18 11.77 -4.87
CA GLU A 48 3.92 11.63 -3.63
C GLU A 48 3.42 12.47 -2.44
N ASN A 49 2.25 13.10 -2.55
CA ASN A 49 1.67 13.81 -1.42
C ASN A 49 1.19 12.81 -0.36
N PRO A 50 1.54 12.99 0.93
CA PRO A 50 1.05 12.14 2.01
C PRO A 50 -0.47 12.13 2.06
N SER A 51 -1.08 10.94 2.18
CA SER A 51 -2.53 10.77 2.14
C SER A 51 -3.08 10.18 3.43
N TYR A 52 -2.62 9.00 3.83
CA TYR A 52 -3.07 8.32 5.05
C TYR A 52 -2.07 7.26 5.51
N TRP A 53 -2.27 6.75 6.72
CA TRP A 53 -1.54 5.61 7.27
C TRP A 53 -2.30 4.31 7.08
N LEU A 54 -1.63 3.31 6.53
CA LEU A 54 -2.09 1.93 6.47
C LEU A 54 -1.40 1.11 7.55
N VAL A 55 -2.16 0.46 8.43
CA VAL A 55 -1.62 -0.49 9.41
C VAL A 55 -2.13 -1.88 9.03
N PRO A 56 -1.29 -2.73 8.42
CA PRO A 56 -1.73 -4.05 7.98
C PRO A 56 -1.96 -4.96 9.18
N ALA A 57 -2.92 -5.85 9.07
CA ALA A 57 -3.15 -6.95 10.00
C ALA A 57 -2.83 -8.27 9.30
N ALA A 58 -2.05 -9.13 9.94
CA ALA A 58 -1.60 -10.37 9.36
C ALA A 58 -1.66 -11.56 10.32
N CYS A 59 -1.94 -12.75 9.80
CA CYS A 59 -1.71 -14.03 10.49
C CYS A 59 -0.91 -14.96 9.57
N ASN A 60 0.10 -15.65 10.12
CA ASN A 60 0.93 -16.63 9.39
C ASN A 60 1.43 -16.12 8.03
N GLN A 61 1.99 -14.90 7.99
CA GLN A 61 2.48 -14.24 6.77
C GLN A 61 1.42 -13.90 5.72
N ARG A 62 0.12 -13.93 6.07
CA ARG A 62 -1.00 -13.59 5.19
C ARG A 62 -1.66 -12.32 5.66
N LEU A 63 -1.94 -11.41 4.72
CA LEU A 63 -2.69 -10.18 4.98
C LEU A 63 -4.15 -10.50 5.20
N VAL A 64 -4.60 -10.39 6.45
CA VAL A 64 -5.99 -10.67 6.82
C VAL A 64 -6.86 -9.43 6.77
N GLY A 65 -6.26 -8.26 7.00
CA GLY A 65 -6.97 -6.99 6.99
C GLY A 65 -6.08 -5.79 7.18
N PHE A 66 -6.70 -4.67 7.46
CA PHE A 66 -6.02 -3.40 7.67
C PHE A 66 -6.82 -2.50 8.61
N ILE A 67 -6.09 -1.57 9.23
CA ILE A 67 -6.63 -0.36 9.84
C ILE A 67 -6.08 0.82 9.03
N ARG A 68 -6.95 1.75 8.66
CA ARG A 68 -6.61 2.98 7.94
C ARG A 68 -6.84 4.18 8.84
N LEU A 69 -5.79 4.96 9.05
CA LEU A 69 -5.81 6.16 9.86
C LEU A 69 -5.46 7.38 9.00
N GLY A 70 -6.10 8.53 9.24
CA GLY A 70 -5.71 9.80 8.64
C GLY A 70 -4.29 10.22 9.07
N LEU A 71 -3.75 11.27 8.46
CA LEU A 71 -2.42 11.80 8.82
C LEU A 71 -2.33 12.24 10.28
N GLU A 72 -3.47 12.58 10.88
CA GLU A 72 -3.68 12.95 12.28
C GLU A 72 -4.01 11.76 13.20
N GLY A 73 -3.94 10.52 12.70
CA GLY A 73 -4.24 9.32 13.48
C GLY A 73 -5.73 9.00 13.66
N LYS A 74 -6.64 9.79 13.07
CA LYS A 74 -8.08 9.52 13.14
C LYS A 74 -8.44 8.25 12.35
N LEU A 75 -9.23 7.35 12.93
CA LEU A 75 -9.74 6.17 12.23
C LEU A 75 -10.58 6.60 11.01
N MET A 76 -10.17 6.15 9.84
CA MET A 76 -10.89 6.35 8.58
C MET A 76 -11.67 5.10 8.18
N ALA A 77 -11.03 3.93 8.30
CA ALA A 77 -11.63 2.64 7.96
C ALA A 77 -10.85 1.50 8.61
N TYR A 78 -11.46 0.32 8.68
CA TYR A 78 -10.76 -0.95 8.79
C TYR A 78 -11.49 -1.95 7.91
N GLY A 79 -10.82 -3.04 7.54
CA GLY A 79 -11.41 -4.02 6.64
C GLY A 79 -10.53 -5.23 6.42
N ARG A 80 -11.01 -6.15 5.59
CA ARG A 80 -10.29 -7.37 5.22
C ARG A 80 -9.61 -7.21 3.87
N PHE A 81 -8.51 -7.93 3.70
CA PHE A 81 -8.00 -8.23 2.37
C PHE A 81 -8.67 -9.51 1.86
N GLY A 82 -9.19 -9.48 0.64
CA GLY A 82 -9.85 -10.62 0.01
C GLY A 82 -11.21 -10.99 0.64
N GLN A 83 -11.91 -11.90 -0.03
CA GLN A 83 -13.19 -12.48 0.41
C GLN A 83 -13.07 -13.98 0.67
N GLY A 84 -11.86 -14.54 0.52
CA GLY A 84 -11.62 -15.97 0.66
C GLY A 84 -11.91 -16.46 2.08
N PRO A 85 -12.59 -17.61 2.24
CA PRO A 85 -12.83 -18.19 3.55
C PRO A 85 -11.55 -18.78 4.16
N GLN A 86 -10.55 -19.11 3.33
CA GLN A 86 -9.29 -19.71 3.77
C GLN A 86 -8.16 -18.70 3.82
N LEU A 87 -7.30 -18.84 4.83
CA LEU A 87 -6.13 -17.98 5.00
C LEU A 87 -5.14 -18.08 3.83
N SER A 88 -5.09 -19.23 3.14
CA SER A 88 -4.27 -19.47 1.94
C SER A 88 -4.66 -18.61 0.75
N ASP A 89 -5.93 -18.21 0.68
CA ASP A 89 -6.48 -17.41 -0.43
C ASP A 89 -6.09 -15.94 -0.30
N LEU A 90 -5.57 -15.55 0.88
CA LEU A 90 -5.21 -14.18 1.17
C LEU A 90 -3.80 -13.84 0.67
N PRO A 91 -3.56 -12.58 0.27
CA PRO A 91 -2.24 -12.17 -0.19
C PRO A 91 -1.17 -12.33 0.89
N LEU A 92 0.07 -12.51 0.49
CA LEU A 92 1.19 -12.55 1.43
C LEU A 92 1.47 -11.16 2.00
N LEU A 93 1.84 -11.09 3.28
CA LEU A 93 2.33 -9.87 3.94
C LEU A 93 3.53 -9.27 3.20
N SER A 94 4.36 -10.13 2.60
CA SER A 94 5.49 -9.70 1.79
C SER A 94 5.09 -8.89 0.55
N PHE A 95 3.81 -8.87 0.16
CA PHE A 95 3.34 -8.01 -0.94
C PHE A 95 3.31 -6.52 -0.53
N LEU A 96 3.44 -6.21 0.76
CA LEU A 96 3.70 -4.87 1.28
C LEU A 96 5.21 -4.59 1.50
N SER A 97 6.10 -5.38 0.89
CA SER A 97 7.54 -5.11 0.91
C SER A 97 8.01 -4.38 -0.36
N GLU A 98 8.81 -3.34 -0.16
CA GLU A 98 9.50 -2.61 -1.23
C GLU A 98 10.40 -3.55 -2.07
N GLU A 99 11.07 -4.51 -1.43
CA GLU A 99 11.94 -5.47 -2.10
C GLU A 99 11.18 -6.36 -3.08
N VAL A 100 10.03 -6.90 -2.64
CA VAL A 100 9.17 -7.74 -3.47
C VAL A 100 8.62 -6.92 -4.63
N ALA A 101 8.11 -5.71 -4.35
CA ALA A 101 7.61 -4.82 -5.38
C ALA A 101 8.68 -4.47 -6.41
N GLY A 102 9.90 -4.17 -5.97
CA GLY A 102 11.02 -3.81 -6.83
C GLY A 102 11.41 -4.96 -7.74
N ARG A 103 11.44 -6.18 -7.21
CA ARG A 103 11.67 -7.39 -8.01
C ARG A 103 10.57 -7.60 -9.05
N GLU A 104 9.29 -7.51 -8.68
CA GLU A 104 8.19 -7.77 -9.61
C GLU A 104 8.07 -6.68 -10.70
N ILE A 105 8.33 -5.41 -10.36
CA ILE A 105 8.38 -4.31 -11.33
C ILE A 105 9.54 -4.51 -12.30
N ARG A 106 10.75 -4.80 -11.81
CA ARG A 106 11.91 -5.08 -12.69
C ARG A 106 11.70 -6.32 -13.55
N ARG A 107 11.07 -7.36 -13.01
CA ARG A 107 10.73 -8.56 -13.79
C ARG A 107 9.76 -8.26 -14.93
N SER A 108 8.80 -7.35 -14.70
CA SER A 108 7.75 -7.03 -15.67
C SER A 108 8.17 -6.00 -16.71
N PHE A 109 9.10 -5.10 -16.36
CA PHE A 109 9.42 -3.91 -17.16
C PHE A 109 10.92 -3.68 -17.37
N GLY A 110 11.81 -4.34 -16.61
CA GLY A 110 13.22 -3.93 -16.49
C GLY A 110 14.06 -3.99 -17.77
N SER A 111 13.63 -4.72 -18.80
CA SER A 111 14.29 -4.74 -20.11
C SER A 111 13.91 -3.55 -21.01
N ASP A 112 12.72 -2.98 -20.79
CA ASP A 112 12.06 -2.09 -21.76
C ASP A 112 12.14 -0.61 -21.34
N TYR A 113 12.57 -0.36 -20.09
CA TYR A 113 12.63 0.94 -19.48
C TYR A 113 14.00 1.15 -18.83
N GLY A 114 14.49 2.39 -18.88
CA GLY A 114 15.77 2.79 -18.30
C GLY A 114 15.77 2.77 -16.77
N GLU A 115 16.58 3.63 -16.15
CA GLU A 115 16.70 3.66 -14.69
C GLU A 115 15.34 3.81 -14.00
N LEU A 116 14.99 2.82 -13.17
CA LEU A 116 13.75 2.76 -12.42
C LEU A 116 13.99 3.26 -11.00
N THR A 117 13.13 4.16 -10.51
CA THR A 117 13.17 4.57 -9.11
C THR A 117 12.77 3.41 -8.19
N PRO A 118 13.25 3.38 -6.93
CA PRO A 118 12.72 2.49 -5.91
C PRO A 118 11.20 2.60 -5.82
N PRO A 119 10.48 1.48 -5.61
CA PRO A 119 9.04 1.50 -5.60
C PRO A 119 8.50 2.13 -4.31
N LYS A 120 7.46 2.92 -4.43
CA LYS A 120 6.74 3.51 -3.29
C LYS A 120 5.32 3.00 -3.26
N LEU A 121 4.80 2.70 -2.07
CA LEU A 121 3.40 2.29 -1.91
C LEU A 121 2.50 3.53 -1.94
N VAL A 122 1.60 3.58 -2.90
CA VAL A 122 0.70 4.71 -3.16
C VAL A 122 -0.74 4.24 -3.33
N HIS A 123 -1.70 5.17 -3.39
CA HIS A 123 -3.03 4.89 -3.93
C HIS A 123 -3.17 5.49 -5.33
N ASP A 124 -3.68 4.70 -6.30
CA ASP A 124 -3.95 5.15 -7.66
C ASP A 124 -5.42 5.54 -7.82
N GLY A 125 -5.72 6.81 -7.54
CA GLY A 125 -7.07 7.37 -7.53
C GLY A 125 -7.74 7.19 -6.17
N PRO A 126 -8.84 6.41 -6.04
CA PRO A 126 -9.50 6.15 -4.76
C PRO A 126 -8.55 5.59 -3.68
N VAL A 127 -8.81 5.95 -2.42
CA VAL A 127 -7.99 5.58 -1.24
C VAL A 127 -7.94 4.07 -0.93
N ASP A 128 -8.73 3.24 -1.60
CA ASP A 128 -8.72 1.78 -1.49
C ASP A 128 -7.92 1.10 -2.60
N ARG A 129 -7.49 1.82 -3.63
CA ARG A 129 -6.70 1.28 -4.74
C ARG A 129 -5.20 1.39 -4.48
N ILE A 130 -4.72 0.58 -3.54
CA ILE A 130 -3.31 0.54 -3.13
C ILE A 130 -2.47 -0.18 -4.18
N THR A 131 -1.34 0.42 -4.55
CA THR A 131 -0.41 -0.10 -5.56
C THR A 131 1.01 0.37 -5.26
N TRP A 132 2.00 -0.42 -5.66
CA TRP A 132 3.39 0.04 -5.75
C TRP A 132 3.59 0.83 -7.03
N LEU A 133 4.39 1.89 -6.95
CA LEU A 133 4.73 2.79 -8.04
C LEU A 133 6.26 2.93 -8.13
N SER A 134 6.82 2.63 -9.29
CA SER A 134 8.14 3.09 -9.71
C SER A 134 8.01 4.03 -10.89
N ARG A 135 8.88 5.04 -10.95
CA ARG A 135 9.01 5.89 -12.13
C ARG A 135 10.17 5.40 -12.98
N GLY A 136 10.02 5.53 -14.29
CA GLY A 136 11.04 5.15 -15.25
C GLY A 136 10.99 6.01 -16.50
N ARG A 137 11.81 5.63 -17.48
CA ARG A 137 11.84 6.27 -18.79
C ARG A 137 11.82 5.19 -19.87
N SER A 138 10.91 5.28 -20.83
CA SER A 138 10.87 4.37 -21.98
C SER A 138 12.05 4.59 -22.92
N GLY A 139 12.27 3.65 -23.85
CA GLY A 139 13.33 3.75 -24.86
C GLY A 139 13.24 5.00 -25.75
N ASP A 140 12.04 5.56 -25.94
CA ASP A 140 11.80 6.84 -26.65
C ASP A 140 11.93 8.08 -25.77
N GLY A 141 12.39 7.93 -24.52
CA GLY A 141 12.69 9.02 -23.60
C GLY A 141 11.51 9.57 -22.81
N LYS A 142 10.29 9.04 -22.99
CA LYS A 142 9.10 9.47 -22.24
C LYS A 142 9.15 8.99 -20.80
N LYS A 143 8.67 9.82 -19.88
CA LYS A 143 8.51 9.44 -18.48
C LYS A 143 7.29 8.55 -18.32
N VAL A 144 7.45 7.46 -17.56
CA VAL A 144 6.39 6.48 -17.32
C VAL A 144 6.26 6.17 -15.83
N LEU A 145 5.04 5.83 -15.44
CA LEU A 145 4.67 5.33 -14.14
C LEU A 145 4.40 3.83 -14.28
N LEU A 146 5.16 3.02 -13.56
CA LEU A 146 5.10 1.57 -13.57
C LEU A 146 4.50 1.08 -12.26
N PHE A 147 3.41 0.33 -12.36
CA PHE A 147 2.62 -0.08 -11.20
C PHE A 147 2.67 -1.58 -11.00
N TRP A 148 2.65 -1.98 -9.72
CA TRP A 148 2.45 -3.37 -9.30
C TRP A 148 1.47 -3.43 -8.12
N SER A 149 0.41 -4.21 -8.25
CA SER A 149 -0.60 -4.41 -7.20
C SER A 149 -0.94 -5.90 -7.11
N PHE A 150 -0.56 -6.51 -5.98
CA PHE A 150 -0.87 -7.89 -5.61
C PHE A 150 -0.77 -8.92 -6.75
N GLY A 151 0.32 -8.87 -7.54
CA GLY A 151 0.58 -9.81 -8.63
C GLY A 151 0.16 -9.34 -10.03
N THR A 152 -0.49 -8.18 -10.14
CA THR A 152 -0.81 -7.54 -11.43
C THR A 152 0.10 -6.35 -11.67
N THR A 153 0.54 -6.15 -12.91
CA THR A 153 1.28 -4.95 -13.33
C THR A 153 0.52 -4.17 -14.39
N TYR A 154 0.72 -2.85 -14.40
CA TYR A 154 0.20 -1.96 -15.43
C TYR A 154 1.08 -0.71 -15.53
N LEU A 155 0.94 0.05 -16.62
CA LEU A 155 1.74 1.25 -16.88
C LEU A 155 0.86 2.44 -17.26
N ARG A 156 1.34 3.65 -16.97
CA ARG A 156 0.76 4.91 -17.44
C ARG A 156 1.88 5.82 -17.93
N THR A 157 1.63 6.61 -18.95
CA THR A 157 2.51 7.75 -19.27
C THR A 157 2.34 8.82 -18.20
N GLU A 158 3.45 9.40 -17.73
CA GLU A 158 3.37 10.50 -16.77
C GLU A 158 2.72 11.71 -17.48
N PRO A 159 1.77 12.42 -16.84
CA PRO A 159 1.18 13.61 -17.44
C PRO A 159 2.29 14.61 -17.73
N VAL A 160 2.28 15.20 -18.94
CA VAL A 160 3.14 16.34 -19.22
C VAL A 160 2.69 17.45 -18.29
N GLN A 161 3.48 17.76 -17.26
CA GLN A 161 3.30 18.98 -16.49
C GLN A 161 3.39 20.14 -17.48
N ARG A 162 2.24 20.71 -17.85
CA ARG A 162 2.22 22.01 -18.51
C ARG A 162 2.74 22.96 -17.47
N SER A 163 3.99 23.41 -17.61
CA SER A 163 4.51 24.53 -16.84
C SER A 163 3.51 25.66 -16.95
N SER A 164 2.78 25.93 -15.87
CA SER A 164 2.02 27.14 -15.69
C SER A 164 3.04 28.27 -15.61
N SER A 165 3.37 28.82 -16.78
CA SER A 165 3.98 30.14 -16.89
C SER A 165 2.94 31.15 -16.40
N SER A 166 3.06 31.60 -15.15
CA SER A 166 2.55 32.89 -14.64
C SER A 166 3.18 33.17 -13.28
#